data_AF-A0A0D8J2R5-F1
#
_entry.id   AF-A0A0D8J2R5-F1
#
_cell.length_a   1.000
_cell.length_b   1.000
_cell.length_c   1.000
_cell.angle_alpha   90.00
_cell.angle_beta   90.00
_cell.angle_gamma   90.00
#
_symmetry.space_group_name_H-M   'P 1'
#
loop_
_entity.id
_entity.type
_entity.pdbx_description
1 polymer ?
#
loop_
_entity_poly.entity_id
_entity_poly.type
_entity_poly.pdbx_seq_one_letter_code
_entity_poly.pdbx_strand_id
1 'polypeptide(L)'
;MSMPTITTSPNPISMSQAITDLIESIALEETALSHILNAEGEKLQKVLAMEDVSLNQILDVNETVMNMVTTVNELEHTLRDKLEFISNNLYYPSRESC
;
A
#
# COMPACT_ATOMS: atom_id res chain seq x y z
N MET A 1 41.36 -14.48 -14.50
CA MET A 1 40.32 -13.98 -13.57
C MET A 1 39.15 -14.94 -13.66
N SER A 2 38.84 -15.67 -12.60
CA SER A 2 37.70 -16.60 -12.57
C SER A 2 36.39 -15.82 -12.50
N MET A 3 35.42 -16.22 -13.32
CA MET A 3 34.09 -15.62 -13.37
C MET A 3 33.35 -15.89 -12.04
N PRO A 4 32.58 -14.93 -11.50
CA PRO A 4 31.79 -15.17 -10.29
C PRO A 4 30.75 -16.27 -10.53
N THR A 5 30.64 -17.21 -9.61
CA THR A 5 29.57 -18.22 -9.61
C THR A 5 28.42 -17.72 -8.75
N ILE A 6 27.24 -17.52 -9.33
CA ILE A 6 26.02 -17.26 -8.55
C ILE A 6 25.58 -18.60 -7.98
N THR A 7 25.80 -18.81 -6.68
CA THR A 7 25.26 -19.96 -5.97
C THR A 7 23.84 -19.65 -5.52
N THR A 8 22.94 -20.60 -5.72
CA THR A 8 21.58 -20.52 -5.18
C THR A 8 21.63 -20.60 -3.65
N SER A 9 20.79 -19.79 -2.99
CA SER A 9 20.62 -19.84 -1.53
C SER A 9 20.32 -21.28 -1.08
N PRO A 10 20.88 -21.73 0.07
CA PRO A 10 20.55 -23.03 0.64
C PRO A 10 19.06 -23.17 0.99
N ASN A 11 18.34 -22.04 1.15
CA ASN A 11 16.90 -21.98 1.33
C ASN A 11 16.28 -21.13 0.20
N PRO A 12 15.97 -21.73 -0.96
CA PRO A 12 15.33 -21.00 -2.05
C PRO A 12 13.87 -20.70 -1.69
N ILE A 13 13.45 -19.45 -1.88
CA ILE A 13 12.05 -19.05 -1.75
C ILE A 13 11.30 -19.63 -2.97
N SER A 14 10.18 -20.31 -2.73
CA SER A 14 9.35 -20.81 -3.82
C SER A 14 8.62 -19.65 -4.49
N MET A 15 8.32 -19.79 -5.79
CA MET A 15 7.52 -18.78 -6.49
C MET A 15 6.19 -18.52 -5.77
N SER A 16 5.52 -19.57 -5.27
CA SER A 16 4.26 -19.39 -4.52
C SER A 16 4.46 -18.55 -3.25
N GLN A 17 5.53 -18.78 -2.50
CA GLN A 17 5.82 -18.00 -1.30
C GLN A 17 6.10 -16.54 -1.65
N ALA A 18 6.93 -16.29 -2.66
CA ALA A 18 7.24 -14.92 -3.09
C ALA A 18 5.96 -14.15 -3.53
N ILE A 19 5.02 -14.81 -4.20
CA ILE A 19 3.75 -14.21 -4.60
C ILE A 19 2.89 -13.89 -3.37
N THR A 20 2.78 -14.84 -2.44
CA THR A 20 2.06 -14.63 -1.18
C THR A 20 2.66 -13.46 -0.39
N ASP A 21 3.98 -13.40 -0.25
CA ASP A 21 4.68 -12.33 0.46
C ASP A 21 4.43 -10.95 -0.17
N LEU A 22 4.39 -10.88 -1.51
CA LEU A 22 4.09 -9.64 -2.23
C LEU A 22 2.64 -9.20 -2.03
N ILE A 23 1.67 -10.12 -2.11
CA ILE A 23 0.26 -9.79 -1.87
C ILE A 23 0.05 -9.38 -0.40
N GLU A 24 0.70 -10.06 0.54
CA GLU A 24 0.67 -9.69 1.96
C GLU A 24 1.24 -8.29 2.19
N SER A 25 2.34 -7.94 1.52
CA SER A 25 2.90 -6.58 1.62
C SER A 25 1.92 -5.50 1.15
N ILE A 26 1.15 -5.76 0.09
CA ILE A 26 0.12 -4.83 -0.41
C ILE A 26 -1.00 -4.70 0.61
N ALA A 27 -1.49 -5.81 1.16
CA ALA A 27 -2.54 -5.79 2.17
C ALA A 27 -2.12 -5.05 3.47
N LEU A 28 -0.85 -5.16 3.86
CA LEU A 28 -0.29 -4.40 4.98
C LEU A 28 -0.23 -2.89 4.68
N GLU A 29 0.16 -2.51 3.46
CA GLU A 29 0.13 -1.11 3.02
C GLU A 29 -1.31 -0.56 2.99
N GLU A 30 -2.29 -1.30 2.45
CA GLU A 30 -3.72 -0.92 2.46
C GLU A 30 -4.26 -0.73 3.89
N THR A 31 -3.89 -1.62 4.81
CA THR A 31 -4.27 -1.51 6.23
C THR A 31 -3.71 -0.22 6.85
N ALA A 32 -2.45 0.12 6.55
CA ALA A 32 -1.85 1.36 7.01
C ALA A 32 -2.56 2.61 6.44
N LEU A 33 -2.93 2.59 5.16
CA LEU A 33 -3.69 3.68 4.53
C LEU A 33 -5.07 3.86 5.18
N SER A 34 -5.77 2.78 5.54
CA SER A 34 -7.04 2.84 6.26
C SER A 34 -6.89 3.54 7.62
N HIS A 35 -5.83 3.22 8.38
CA HIS A 35 -5.55 3.89 9.65
C HIS A 35 -5.24 5.38 9.47
N ILE A 36 -4.51 5.77 8.43
CA ILE A 36 -4.26 7.18 8.10
C ILE A 36 -5.59 7.89 7.82
N LEU A 37 -6.44 7.35 6.95
CA LEU A 37 -7.74 7.95 6.63
C LEU A 37 -8.64 8.09 7.86
N ASN A 38 -8.65 7.09 8.74
CA ASN A 38 -9.39 7.18 10.00
C ASN A 38 -8.86 8.30 10.91
N ALA A 39 -7.53 8.40 11.07
CA ALA A 39 -6.92 9.46 11.87
C ALA A 39 -7.20 10.86 11.29
N GLU A 40 -7.21 11.01 9.96
CA GLU A 40 -7.62 12.25 9.30
C GLU A 40 -9.10 12.58 9.51
N GLY A 41 -9.97 11.56 9.53
CA GLY A 41 -11.39 11.72 9.91
C GLY A 41 -11.57 12.17 11.37
N GLU A 42 -10.85 11.56 12.30
CA GLU A 42 -10.85 11.95 13.72
C GLU A 42 -10.35 13.39 13.91
N LYS A 43 -9.36 13.82 13.12
CA LYS A 43 -8.86 15.20 13.11
C LYS A 43 -9.96 16.21 12.78
N LEU A 44 -10.76 15.94 11.73
CA LEU A 44 -11.91 16.79 11.38
C LEU A 44 -12.95 16.84 12.49
N GLN A 45 -13.33 15.67 13.02
CA GLN A 45 -14.31 15.59 14.12
C GLN A 45 -13.84 16.38 15.34
N LYS A 46 -12.55 16.27 15.68
CA LYS A 46 -11.97 16.96 16.83
C LYS A 46 -12.05 18.47 16.67
N VAL A 47 -11.71 18.99 15.49
CA VAL A 47 -11.72 20.43 15.19
C VAL A 47 -13.14 20.98 15.20
N LEU A 48 -14.11 20.24 14.65
CA LEU A 48 -15.53 20.64 14.68
C LEU A 48 -16.14 20.65 16.09
N ALA A 49 -15.57 19.90 17.03
CA ALA A 49 -16.02 19.82 18.42
C ALA A 49 -15.38 20.88 19.33
N MET A 50 -14.47 21.74 18.83
CA MET A 50 -13.82 22.78 19.63
C MET A 50 -14.73 24.00 19.79
N GLU A 51 -14.91 24.48 21.04
CA GLU A 51 -15.81 25.61 21.35
C GLU A 51 -15.32 26.96 20.77
N ASP A 52 -14.00 27.17 20.70
CA ASP A 52 -13.38 28.44 20.28
C ASP A 52 -12.63 28.35 18.94
N VAL A 53 -13.08 27.50 18.01
CA VAL A 53 -12.46 27.39 16.68
C VAL A 53 -13.03 28.41 15.71
N SER A 54 -12.16 29.14 15.02
CA SER A 54 -12.55 30.02 13.93
C SER A 54 -12.84 29.25 12.64
N LEU A 55 -13.70 29.79 11.78
CA LEU A 55 -13.97 29.22 10.46
C LEU A 55 -12.68 29.01 9.65
N ASN A 56 -11.73 29.95 9.72
CA ASN A 56 -10.46 29.82 9.00
C ASN A 56 -9.67 28.59 9.48
N GLN A 57 -9.61 28.33 10.78
CA GLN A 57 -8.95 27.13 11.30
C GLN A 57 -9.63 25.83 10.85
N ILE A 58 -10.97 25.83 10.74
CA ILE A 58 -11.70 24.67 10.18
C ILE A 58 -11.33 24.46 8.71
N LEU A 59 -11.31 25.53 7.91
CA LEU A 59 -10.95 25.46 6.49
C LEU A 59 -9.50 25.00 6.30
N ASP A 60 -8.57 25.53 7.09
CA ASP A 60 -7.15 25.14 7.06
C ASP A 60 -7.00 23.64 7.35
N VAL A 61 -7.67 23.12 8.38
CA VAL A 61 -7.62 21.69 8.71
C VAL A 61 -8.25 20.86 7.59
N ASN A 62 -9.39 21.29 7.05
CA ASN A 62 -10.03 20.59 5.93
C ASN A 62 -9.13 20.54 4.69
N GLU A 63 -8.41 21.62 4.38
CA GLU A 63 -7.43 21.62 3.28
C GLU A 63 -6.32 20.60 3.52
N THR A 64 -5.76 20.53 4.74
CA THR A 64 -4.73 19.51 5.05
C THR A 64 -5.26 18.08 4.93
N VAL A 65 -6.50 17.84 5.34
CA VAL A 65 -7.15 16.53 5.26
C VAL A 65 -7.42 16.16 3.80
N MET A 66 -7.90 17.09 2.97
CA MET A 66 -8.11 16.85 1.54
C MET A 66 -6.80 16.51 0.81
N ASN A 67 -5.70 17.19 1.16
CA ASN A 67 -4.38 16.89 0.62
C ASN A 67 -3.95 15.47 1.01
N MET A 68 -4.13 15.07 2.28
CA MET A 68 -3.83 13.70 2.72
C MET A 68 -4.68 12.65 2.00
N VAL A 69 -5.99 12.88 1.84
CA VAL A 69 -6.88 11.98 1.09
C VAL A 69 -6.41 11.83 -0.37
N THR A 70 -5.93 12.92 -0.97
CA THR A 70 -5.39 12.90 -2.34
C THR A 70 -4.12 12.06 -2.42
N THR A 71 -3.18 12.26 -1.50
CA THR A 71 -1.95 11.44 -1.42
C THR A 71 -2.25 9.97 -1.15
N VAL A 72 -3.22 9.65 -0.28
CA VAL A 72 -3.66 8.27 -0.04
C VAL A 72 -4.23 7.65 -1.31
N ASN A 73 -5.02 8.39 -2.10
CA ASN A 73 -5.55 7.90 -3.36
C ASN A 73 -4.46 7.63 -4.43
N GLU A 74 -3.40 8.45 -4.47
CA GLU A 74 -2.24 8.19 -5.33
C GLU A 74 -1.47 6.93 -4.92
N LEU A 75 -1.33 6.70 -3.60
CA LEU A 75 -0.75 5.47 -3.06
C LEU A 75 -1.63 4.24 -3.37
N GLU A 76 -2.95 4.36 -3.21
CA GLU A 76 -3.92 3.31 -3.57
C GLU A 76 -3.80 2.91 -5.05
N HIS A 77 -3.66 3.90 -5.95
CA HIS A 77 -3.42 3.62 -7.36
C HIS A 77 -2.11 2.85 -7.58
N THR A 78 -1.05 3.23 -6.86
CA THR A 78 0.24 2.54 -6.92
C THR A 78 0.14 1.10 -6.40
N LEU A 79 -0.59 0.86 -5.32
CA LEU A 79 -0.82 -0.49 -4.77
C LEU A 79 -1.61 -1.36 -5.74
N ARG A 80 -2.64 -0.79 -6.37
CA ARG A 80 -3.39 -1.45 -7.44
C ARG A 80 -2.47 -1.81 -8.62
N ASP A 81 -1.62 -0.90 -9.06
CA ASP A 81 -0.68 -1.16 -10.16
C ASP A 81 0.30 -2.30 -9.82
N LYS A 82 0.80 -2.34 -8.56
CA LYS A 82 1.61 -3.47 -8.07
C LYS A 82 0.83 -4.79 -8.15
N LEU A 83 -0.43 -4.79 -7.71
CA LEU A 83 -1.29 -5.98 -7.73
C LEU A 83 -1.60 -6.44 -9.16
N GLU A 84 -1.92 -5.51 -10.07
CA GLU A 84 -2.14 -5.79 -11.48
C GLU A 84 -0.88 -6.34 -12.15
N PHE A 85 0.31 -5.79 -11.84
CA PHE A 85 1.58 -6.31 -12.32
C PHE A 85 1.80 -7.76 -11.89
N ILE A 86 1.58 -8.07 -10.60
CA ILE A 86 1.66 -9.42 -10.05
C ILE A 86 0.68 -10.34 -10.81
N SER A 87 -0.59 -9.95 -10.92
CA SER A 87 -1.62 -10.74 -11.61
C SER A 87 -1.29 -11.03 -13.08
N ASN A 88 -0.73 -10.04 -13.80
CA ASN A 88 -0.47 -10.15 -15.24
C ASN A 88 0.83 -10.90 -15.57
N ASN A 89 1.83 -10.86 -14.70
CA ASN A 89 3.15 -11.45 -14.97
C ASN A 89 3.31 -12.85 -14.37
N LEU A 90 2.38 -13.28 -13.51
CA LEU A 90 2.37 -14.62 -12.95
C LEU A 90 1.48 -15.53 -13.81
N TYR A 91 1.86 -15.70 -15.08
CA TYR A 91 1.32 -16.80 -15.88
C TYR A 91 1.84 -18.12 -15.29
N TYR A 92 0.96 -18.88 -14.66
CA TYR A 92 1.24 -20.26 -14.30
C TYR A 92 1.03 -21.10 -15.56
N PRO A 93 2.07 -21.62 -16.24
CA PRO A 93 1.82 -22.70 -17.17
C PRO A 93 1.16 -23.80 -16.34
N SER A 94 -0.10 -24.11 -16.66
CA SER A 94 -0.75 -25.31 -16.17
C SER A 94 0.26 -26.43 -16.28
N ARG A 95 0.47 -27.18 -15.19
CA ARG A 95 1.19 -28.45 -15.26
C ARG A 95 0.37 -29.40 -16.13
N GLU A 96 0.40 -29.20 -17.44
CA GLU A 96 0.06 -30.21 -18.41
C GLU A 96 1.23 -31.19 -18.42
N SER A 97 0.99 -32.31 -17.74
CA SER A 97 1.54 -33.64 -18.05
C SER A 97 3.06 -33.85 -17.90
N CYS A 98 3.45 -34.50 -16.81
CA CYS A 98 4.41 -35.62 -16.78
C CYS A 98 4.29 -36.37 -15.45
#